data_AF-A0A5N4ATT9-F1
#
_entry.id   AF-A0A5N4ATT9-F1
#
_cell.length_a   1.000
_cell.length_b   1.000
_cell.length_c   1.000
_cell.angle_alpha   90.00
_cell.angle_beta   90.00
_cell.angle_gamma   90.00
#
_symmetry.space_group_name_H-M   'P 1'
#
loop_
_entity.id
_entity.type
_entity.pdbx_description
1 polymer ?
#
loop_
_entity_poly.entity_id
_entity_poly.type
_entity_poly.pdbx_seq_one_letter_code
_entity_poly.pdbx_strand_id
1 'polypeptide(L)'
;MKLLLLCFLFIAVHGKKLPPEITNAWMRIVTPIYDDCVKITNVLPEIPKTMFEQDELPKDKSFACYMKCVYEKLSFLKSNNEFDKEEMVKEIYMLTPAMAQLCVDESAMEPDMCKKINIIVGCIAREVV
;
A
#
# COMPACT_ATOMS: atom_id res chain seq x y z
N MET A 1 -44.14 25.41 0.49
CA MET A 1 -43.07 25.61 1.50
C MET A 1 -42.66 24.24 2.07
N LYS A 2 -41.91 23.44 1.31
CA LYS A 2 -41.35 22.13 1.72
C LYS A 2 -40.03 21.90 0.96
N LEU A 3 -39.10 22.86 1.08
CA LEU A 3 -37.82 22.85 0.37
C LEU A 3 -36.66 23.13 1.36
N LEU A 4 -36.67 22.48 2.52
CA LEU A 4 -35.68 22.67 3.59
C LEU A 4 -35.29 21.33 4.24
N LEU A 5 -35.09 20.27 3.45
CA LEU A 5 -34.68 18.95 3.96
C LEU A 5 -33.70 18.22 3.02
N LEU A 6 -32.83 18.96 2.33
CA LEU A 6 -31.83 18.43 1.38
C LEU A 6 -30.42 19.02 1.62
N CYS A 7 -30.03 19.27 2.87
CA CYS A 7 -28.71 19.83 3.20
C CYS A 7 -27.88 19.01 4.20
N PHE A 8 -28.28 17.79 4.55
CA PHE A 8 -27.49 16.96 5.46
C PHE A 8 -26.77 15.84 4.72
N LEU A 9 -25.43 15.86 4.84
CA LEU A 9 -24.47 14.77 4.64
C LEU A 9 -23.85 14.63 3.23
N PHE A 10 -23.22 15.69 2.75
CA PHE A 10 -21.92 15.50 2.08
C PHE A 10 -20.82 15.67 3.14
N ILE A 11 -20.65 14.68 4.00
CA ILE A 11 -19.39 14.56 4.73
C ILE A 11 -18.36 14.22 3.66
N ALA A 12 -17.61 15.22 3.22
CA ALA A 12 -16.44 14.99 2.39
C ALA A 12 -15.47 14.14 3.22
N VAL A 13 -15.46 12.82 2.96
CA VAL A 13 -14.43 11.91 3.44
C VAL A 13 -13.15 12.36 2.76
N HIS A 14 -12.41 13.27 3.41
CA HIS A 14 -11.06 13.58 2.99
C HIS A 14 -10.21 12.39 3.38
N GLY A 15 -9.60 11.73 2.38
CA GLY A 15 -8.54 10.77 2.63
C GLY A 15 -7.44 11.45 3.44
N LYS A 16 -7.09 10.90 4.61
CA LYS A 16 -5.93 11.40 5.34
C LYS A 16 -4.67 11.05 4.54
N LYS A 17 -3.89 12.06 4.17
CA LYS A 17 -2.57 11.83 3.55
C LYS A 17 -1.61 11.26 4.58
N LEU A 18 -0.73 10.35 4.12
CA LEU A 18 0.34 9.81 4.95
C LEU A 18 1.27 10.94 5.42
N PRO A 19 1.67 10.98 6.71
CA PRO A 19 2.67 11.92 7.19
C PRO A 19 4.00 11.78 6.43
N PRO A 20 4.73 12.89 6.18
CA PRO A 20 6.00 12.85 5.45
C PRO A 20 7.04 11.90 6.06
N GLU A 21 7.02 11.70 7.37
CA GLU A 21 7.93 10.79 8.06
C GLU A 21 7.74 9.34 7.60
N ILE A 22 6.48 8.93 7.38
CA ILE A 22 6.13 7.59 6.92
C ILE A 22 6.52 7.42 5.45
N THR A 23 6.19 8.39 4.59
CA THR A 23 6.54 8.32 3.17
C THR A 23 8.05 8.35 2.97
N ASN A 24 8.78 9.19 3.72
CA ASN A 24 10.24 9.26 3.65
C ASN A 24 10.92 7.98 4.12
N ALA A 25 10.39 7.33 5.16
CA ALA A 25 10.90 6.03 5.63
C ALA A 25 10.71 4.95 4.55
N TRP A 26 9.52 4.88 3.95
CA TRP A 26 9.25 3.98 2.83
C TRP A 26 10.19 4.23 1.63
N MET A 27 10.35 5.49 1.23
CA MET A 27 11.23 5.84 0.11
C MET A 27 12.67 5.42 0.36
N ARG A 28 13.16 5.49 1.61
CA ARG A 28 14.52 5.06 1.96
C ARG A 28 14.77 3.58 1.69
N ILE A 29 13.81 2.71 2.00
CA ILE A 29 13.95 1.26 1.81
C ILE A 29 13.67 0.84 0.35
N VAL A 30 12.84 1.58 -0.38
CA VAL A 30 12.48 1.24 -1.77
C VAL A 30 13.44 1.81 -2.81
N THR A 31 14.05 2.98 -2.57
CA THR A 31 14.94 3.63 -3.56
C THR A 31 16.01 2.69 -4.15
N PRO A 32 16.70 1.84 -3.36
CA PRO A 32 17.73 0.94 -3.89
C PRO A 32 17.22 -0.12 -4.88
N ILE A 33 15.92 -0.44 -4.84
CA ILE A 33 15.29 -1.51 -5.62
C ILE A 33 14.25 -0.99 -6.64
N TYR A 34 14.05 0.33 -6.65
CA TYR A 34 13.03 1.00 -7.45
C TYR A 34 13.18 0.71 -8.95
N ASP A 35 14.37 0.98 -9.52
CA ASP A 35 14.59 0.84 -10.97
C ASP A 35 14.48 -0.61 -11.43
N ASP A 36 14.94 -1.56 -10.60
CA ASP A 36 14.79 -2.99 -10.84
C ASP A 36 13.31 -3.37 -10.96
N CYS A 37 12.49 -2.95 -9.99
CA CYS A 37 11.08 -3.30 -9.98
C CYS A 37 10.28 -2.58 -11.08
N VAL A 38 10.65 -1.35 -11.43
CA VAL A 38 10.12 -0.65 -12.61
C VAL A 38 10.38 -1.45 -13.87
N LYS A 39 11.63 -1.88 -14.08
CA LYS A 39 12.04 -2.64 -15.26
C LYS A 39 11.36 -4.01 -15.36
N ILE A 40 11.27 -4.74 -14.24
CA ILE A 40 10.65 -6.09 -14.20
C ILE A 40 9.16 -6.04 -14.55
N THR A 41 8.47 -5.01 -14.05
CA THR A 41 6.99 -4.94 -14.14
C THR A 41 6.50 -4.08 -15.29
N ASN A 42 7.40 -3.33 -15.92
CA ASN A 42 7.09 -2.36 -16.98
C ASN A 42 6.01 -1.36 -16.53
N VAL A 43 5.95 -1.05 -15.23
CA VAL A 43 5.10 0.02 -14.71
C VAL A 43 5.64 1.37 -15.20
N LEU A 44 4.75 2.30 -15.52
CA LEU A 44 5.17 3.67 -15.83
C LEU A 44 5.85 4.26 -14.58
N PRO A 45 7.12 4.73 -14.68
CA PRO A 45 7.87 5.20 -13.50
C PRO A 45 7.16 6.29 -12.70
N GLU A 46 6.35 7.12 -13.35
CA GLU A 46 5.64 8.19 -12.64
C GLU A 46 4.55 7.69 -11.68
N ILE A 47 4.02 6.48 -11.90
CA ILE A 47 2.98 5.90 -11.03
C ILE A 47 3.51 5.65 -9.60
N PRO A 48 4.57 4.84 -9.37
CA PRO A 48 5.08 4.63 -8.02
C PRO A 48 5.74 5.87 -7.42
N LYS A 49 6.28 6.80 -8.21
CA LYS A 49 6.82 8.07 -7.71
C LYS A 49 5.76 8.97 -7.08
N THR A 50 4.58 9.04 -7.71
CA THR A 50 3.50 9.96 -7.31
C THR A 50 2.42 9.31 -6.46
N MET A 51 2.59 8.02 -6.09
CA MET A 51 1.54 7.25 -5.42
C MET A 51 1.08 7.84 -4.08
N PHE A 52 1.95 8.56 -3.36
CA PHE A 52 1.61 9.22 -2.10
C PHE A 52 0.98 10.61 -2.27
N GLU A 53 0.98 11.16 -3.48
CA GLU A 53 0.33 12.43 -3.79
C GLU A 53 -1.18 12.26 -3.99
N GLN A 54 -1.59 11.03 -4.36
CA GLN A 54 -2.97 10.63 -4.61
C GLN A 54 -3.68 10.18 -3.34
N ASP A 55 -5.00 10.36 -3.29
CA ASP A 55 -5.82 9.96 -2.15
C ASP A 55 -6.09 8.44 -2.11
N GLU A 56 -5.97 7.76 -3.25
CA GLU A 56 -6.11 6.31 -3.37
C GLU A 56 -4.87 5.70 -4.04
N LEU A 57 -4.53 4.47 -3.66
CA LEU A 57 -3.50 3.72 -4.36
C LEU A 57 -3.90 3.42 -5.81
N PRO A 58 -2.96 3.49 -6.77
CA PRO A 58 -3.22 3.10 -8.14
C PRO A 58 -3.79 1.67 -8.23
N LYS A 59 -4.86 1.50 -9.02
CA LYS A 59 -5.55 0.20 -9.20
C LYS A 59 -4.98 -0.61 -10.38
N ASP A 60 -4.02 -0.04 -11.11
CA ASP A 60 -3.39 -0.68 -12.25
C ASP A 60 -2.65 -1.96 -11.86
N LYS A 61 -2.83 -3.01 -12.66
CA LYS A 61 -2.18 -4.31 -12.43
C LYS A 61 -0.65 -4.21 -12.42
N SER A 62 -0.07 -3.36 -13.27
CA SER A 62 1.39 -3.15 -13.33
C SER A 62 1.91 -2.53 -12.03
N PHE A 63 1.17 -1.60 -11.43
CA PHE A 63 1.51 -1.03 -10.12
C PHE A 63 1.37 -2.06 -8.99
N ALA A 64 0.27 -2.82 -8.96
CA ALA A 64 0.09 -3.89 -7.98
C ALA A 64 1.25 -4.91 -8.04
N CYS A 65 1.70 -5.28 -9.24
CA CYS A 65 2.85 -6.16 -9.40
C CYS A 65 4.20 -5.47 -9.14
N TYR A 66 4.32 -4.16 -9.34
CA TYR A 66 5.47 -3.39 -8.88
C TYR A 66 5.63 -3.48 -7.37
N MET A 67 4.53 -3.29 -6.62
CA MET A 67 4.54 -3.46 -5.16
C MET A 67 4.86 -4.90 -4.75
N LYS A 68 4.41 -5.90 -5.52
CA LYS A 68 4.85 -7.29 -5.33
C LYS A 68 6.37 -7.43 -5.44
N CYS A 69 6.97 -6.90 -6.49
CA CYS A 69 8.43 -6.95 -6.67
C CYS A 69 9.15 -6.30 -5.49
N VAL A 70 8.66 -5.16 -5.01
CA VAL A 70 9.21 -4.49 -3.82
C VAL A 70 9.16 -5.39 -2.60
N TYR A 71 8.01 -6.02 -2.33
CA TYR A 71 7.84 -6.96 -1.21
C TYR A 71 8.77 -8.17 -1.32
N GLU A 72 8.97 -8.72 -2.53
CA GLU A 72 9.92 -9.82 -2.75
C GLU A 72 11.37 -9.39 -2.46
N LYS A 73 11.78 -8.22 -2.96
CA LYS A 73 13.14 -7.69 -2.81
C LYS A 73 13.47 -7.30 -1.36
N LEU A 74 12.46 -6.88 -0.59
CA LEU A 74 12.57 -6.59 0.83
C LEU A 74 12.39 -7.84 1.72
N SER A 75 12.24 -9.03 1.12
CA SER A 75 12.01 -10.29 1.86
C SER A 75 10.75 -10.29 2.74
N PHE A 76 9.75 -9.47 2.39
CA PHE A 76 8.42 -9.48 3.03
C PHE A 76 7.56 -10.67 2.58
N LEU A 77 8.07 -11.46 1.63
CA LEU A 77 7.46 -12.70 1.18
C LEU A 77 8.46 -13.84 1.40
N LYS A 78 7.97 -14.90 2.03
CA LYS A 78 8.67 -16.17 2.18
C LYS A 78 8.68 -16.93 0.84
N SER A 79 9.49 -17.97 0.76
CA SER A 79 9.63 -18.80 -0.46
C SER A 79 8.33 -19.49 -0.91
N ASN A 80 7.36 -19.67 -0.02
CA ASN A 80 6.03 -20.20 -0.30
C ASN A 80 5.00 -19.11 -0.67
N ASN A 81 5.44 -17.86 -0.87
CA ASN A 81 4.61 -16.67 -1.07
C ASN A 81 3.68 -16.31 0.10
N GLU A 82 3.98 -16.79 1.31
CA GLU A 82 3.36 -16.25 2.52
C GLU A 82 4.06 -14.97 2.96
N PHE A 83 3.33 -14.06 3.61
CA PHE A 83 3.90 -12.82 4.14
C PHE A 83 4.80 -13.08 5.33
N ASP A 84 6.01 -12.53 5.28
CA ASP A 84 6.90 -12.44 6.43
C ASP A 84 6.56 -11.21 7.27
N LYS A 85 5.55 -11.38 8.14
CA LYS A 85 5.05 -10.31 9.01
C LYS A 85 6.12 -9.79 9.97
N GLU A 86 7.07 -10.62 10.38
CA GLU A 86 8.15 -10.20 11.27
C GLU A 86 9.08 -9.23 10.55
N GLU A 87 9.49 -9.57 9.32
CA GLU A 87 10.32 -8.67 8.50
C GLU A 87 9.55 -7.40 8.09
N MET A 88 8.26 -7.51 7.77
CA MET A 88 7.40 -6.35 7.52
C MET A 88 7.37 -5.39 8.72
N VAL A 89 7.12 -5.89 9.93
CA VAL A 89 7.07 -5.07 11.16
C VAL A 89 8.43 -4.45 11.48
N LYS A 90 9.52 -5.16 11.17
CA LYS A 90 10.89 -4.67 11.39
C LYS A 90 11.24 -3.50 10.46
N GLU A 91 10.86 -3.57 9.20
CA GLU A 91 11.30 -2.61 8.18
C GLU A 91 10.27 -1.50 7.87
N ILE A 92 8.96 -1.78 8.00
CA ILE A 92 7.90 -0.81 7.70
C ILE A 92 7.67 0.09 8.92
N TYR A 93 8.01 1.37 8.77
CA TYR A 93 7.88 2.37 9.83
C TYR A 93 6.43 2.45 10.37
N MET A 94 6.29 2.43 11.70
CA MET A 94 5.03 2.44 12.45
C MET A 94 4.11 1.21 12.30
N LEU A 95 4.49 0.21 11.49
CA LEU A 95 3.71 -1.02 11.41
C LEU A 95 3.86 -1.83 12.70
N THR A 96 2.74 -2.19 13.32
CA THR A 96 2.72 -3.07 14.49
C THR A 96 2.38 -4.51 14.10
N PRO A 97 2.69 -5.52 14.93
CA PRO A 97 2.27 -6.90 14.67
C PRO A 97 0.76 -7.07 14.50
N ALA A 98 -0.04 -6.31 15.26
CA ALA A 98 -1.50 -6.35 15.16
C ALA A 98 -1.99 -5.81 13.81
N MET A 99 -1.43 -4.69 13.35
CA MET A 99 -1.75 -4.11 12.04
C MET A 99 -1.31 -5.03 10.89
N ALA A 100 -0.09 -5.60 10.99
CA ALA A 100 0.41 -6.53 9.98
C ALA A 100 -0.49 -7.77 9.86
N GLN A 101 -0.93 -8.34 10.99
CA GLN A 101 -1.87 -9.46 11.00
C GLN A 101 -3.21 -9.07 10.37
N LEU A 102 -3.79 -7.95 10.80
CA LEU A 102 -5.06 -7.44 10.27
C LEU A 102 -5.02 -7.29 8.75
N CYS A 103 -3.96 -6.67 8.21
CA CYS A 103 -3.85 -6.43 6.77
C CYS A 103 -3.61 -7.71 5.96
N VAL A 104 -2.85 -8.67 6.51
CA VAL A 104 -2.69 -9.98 5.87
C VAL A 104 -4.05 -10.72 5.82
N ASP A 105 -4.82 -10.68 6.90
CA ASP A 105 -6.13 -11.33 6.98
C ASP A 105 -7.16 -10.68 6.02
N GLU A 106 -7.14 -9.36 5.85
CA GLU A 106 -8.00 -8.64 4.88
C GLU A 106 -7.78 -9.15 3.44
N SER A 107 -6.57 -9.62 3.14
CA SER A 107 -6.17 -10.10 1.82
C SER A 107 -6.39 -11.61 1.61
N ALA A 108 -6.84 -12.35 2.64
CA ALA A 108 -6.78 -13.81 2.67
C ALA A 108 -7.51 -14.50 1.51
N MET A 109 -8.61 -13.91 1.03
CA MET A 109 -9.45 -14.48 -0.04
C MET A 109 -9.01 -14.11 -1.46
N GLU A 110 -7.98 -13.25 -1.63
CA GLU A 110 -7.50 -12.86 -2.96
C GLU A 110 -6.44 -13.86 -3.46
N PRO A 111 -6.70 -14.61 -4.54
CA PRO A 111 -5.76 -15.59 -5.09
C PRO A 111 -4.61 -14.96 -5.89
N ASP A 112 -4.78 -13.77 -6.48
CA ASP A 112 -3.73 -13.11 -7.25
C ASP A 112 -2.78 -12.36 -6.31
N MET A 113 -1.51 -12.78 -6.27
CA MET A 113 -0.53 -12.21 -5.33
C MET A 113 -0.26 -10.71 -5.56
N CYS A 114 -0.36 -10.20 -6.79
CA CYS A 114 -0.21 -8.76 -7.02
C CYS A 114 -1.39 -7.98 -6.41
N LYS A 115 -2.62 -8.44 -6.64
CA LYS A 115 -3.82 -7.84 -6.03
C LYS A 115 -3.81 -7.96 -4.51
N LYS A 116 -3.36 -9.11 -3.98
CA LYS A 116 -3.22 -9.36 -2.55
C LYS A 116 -2.33 -8.32 -1.88
N ILE A 117 -1.20 -8.00 -2.53
CA ILE A 117 -0.28 -6.98 -2.06
C ILE A 117 -0.88 -5.58 -2.17
N ASN A 118 -1.65 -5.29 -3.22
CA ASN A 118 -2.34 -4.00 -3.31
C ASN A 118 -3.35 -3.80 -2.16
N ILE A 119 -4.07 -4.86 -1.76
CA ILE A 119 -4.95 -4.86 -0.58
C ILE A 119 -4.14 -4.59 0.69
N ILE A 120 -3.03 -5.31 0.90
CA ILE A 120 -2.19 -5.14 2.10
C ILE A 120 -1.59 -3.73 2.18
N VAL A 121 -1.03 -3.21 1.09
CA VAL A 121 -0.43 -1.87 1.06
C VAL A 121 -1.51 -0.82 1.37
N GLY A 122 -2.71 -0.98 0.82
CA GLY A 122 -3.84 -0.11 1.11
C GLY A 122 -4.29 -0.19 2.57
N CYS A 123 -4.33 -1.38 3.15
CA CYS A 123 -4.64 -1.57 4.57
C CYS A 123 -3.57 -0.93 5.46
N ILE A 124 -2.28 -1.20 5.22
CA ILE A 124 -1.18 -0.63 6.01
C ILE A 124 -1.23 0.90 5.97
N ALA A 125 -1.43 1.48 4.78
CA ALA A 125 -1.54 2.93 4.62
C ALA A 125 -2.71 3.54 5.41
N ARG A 126 -3.82 2.80 5.62
CA ARG A 126 -4.93 3.26 6.46
C ARG A 126 -4.62 3.13 7.96
N GLU A 127 -3.95 2.06 8.36
CA GLU A 127 -3.70 1.74 9.77
C GLU A 127 -2.58 2.58 10.39
N VAL A 128 -1.62 3.07 9.60
CA VAL A 128 -0.49 3.88 10.10
C VAL A 128 -0.78 5.39 10.16
N VAL A 129 -2.04 5.82 9.93
CA VAL A 129 -2.46 7.24 9.73
C VAL A 129 -3.55 7.72 10.70
#